data_AF-A0A618CWB5-F1
#
_entry.id   AF-A0A618CWB5-F1
#
_cell.length_a   1.000
_cell.length_b   1.000
_cell.length_c   1.000
_cell.angle_alpha   90.00
_cell.angle_beta   90.00
_cell.angle_gamma   90.00
#
_symmetry.space_group_name_H-M   'P 1'
#
loop_
_entity.id
_entity.type
_entity.pdbx_description
1 polymer ?
#
loop_
_entity_poly.entity_id
_entity_poly.type
_entity_poly.pdbx_seq_one_letter_code
_entity_poly.pdbx_strand_id
1 'polypeptide(L)'
;GVYRRALITDNNITFVPGLHHQDILWSTEVMFNATRVRYTEQSLYKYFLHDNSVSRLQRQGNKNLNYQRHYIKITRLLEKLNRDYARRIPIYPEFRQQITWEALRVCHAVRKEPDILTRQRMIAEIFTSGMYRRMMANVRSAKAAYQTLLWSFRLWQWRDKTLSHRRMARKALNLS
;
A
#
# COMPACT_ATOMS: atom_id res chain seq x y z
N GLY A 1 -6.20 6.02 17.86
CA GLY A 1 -6.92 7.30 17.94
C GLY A 1 -8.22 7.09 18.71
N VAL A 2 -8.89 8.18 19.12
CA VAL A 2 -10.24 8.12 19.69
C VAL A 2 -11.22 8.63 18.63
N TYR A 3 -12.28 7.87 18.37
CA TYR A 3 -13.24 8.15 17.29
C TYR A 3 -14.64 8.26 17.86
N ARG A 4 -15.43 9.21 17.34
CA ARG A 4 -16.85 9.32 17.70
C ARG A 4 -17.60 8.11 17.13
N ARG A 5 -18.32 7.37 17.98
CA ARG A 5 -19.09 6.19 17.55
C ARG A 5 -20.06 6.48 16.40
N ALA A 6 -20.82 7.57 16.52
CA ALA A 6 -21.79 8.01 15.50
C ALA A 6 -21.14 8.20 14.11
N LEU A 7 -19.91 8.76 14.07
CA LEU A 7 -19.18 8.93 12.81
C LEU A 7 -18.98 7.59 12.08
N ILE A 8 -18.71 6.52 12.83
CA ILE A 8 -18.44 5.18 12.29
C ILE A 8 -19.74 4.51 11.89
N THR A 9 -20.75 4.53 12.77
CA THR A 9 -22.03 3.84 12.55
C THR A 9 -22.84 4.46 11.43
N ASP A 10 -22.92 5.78 11.39
CA ASP A 10 -23.81 6.49 10.47
C ASP A 10 -23.27 6.47 9.04
N ASN A 11 -21.94 6.32 8.88
CA ASN A 11 -21.26 6.18 7.59
C ASN A 11 -20.90 4.73 7.24
N ASN A 12 -21.31 3.75 8.07
CA ASN A 12 -21.04 2.32 7.88
C ASN A 12 -19.56 1.98 7.61
N ILE A 13 -18.65 2.61 8.36
CA ILE A 13 -17.20 2.46 8.16
C ILE A 13 -16.74 1.15 8.81
N THR A 14 -16.31 0.19 7.99
CA THR A 14 -15.92 -1.15 8.43
C THR A 14 -14.52 -1.52 7.96
N PHE A 15 -13.86 -2.44 8.67
CA PHE A 15 -12.60 -3.00 8.20
C PHE A 15 -12.83 -3.94 7.03
N VAL A 16 -11.90 -3.95 6.08
CA VAL A 16 -11.92 -4.89 4.95
C VAL A 16 -11.47 -6.27 5.45
N PRO A 17 -12.35 -7.29 5.46
CA PRO A 17 -11.99 -8.61 5.99
C PRO A 17 -10.81 -9.23 5.24
N GLY A 18 -9.89 -9.83 6.00
CA GLY A 18 -8.71 -10.52 5.45
C GLY A 18 -7.65 -9.59 4.85
N LEU A 19 -7.71 -8.28 5.08
CA LEU A 19 -6.69 -7.34 4.63
C LEU A 19 -5.71 -7.00 5.76
N HIS A 20 -4.45 -7.39 5.63
CA HIS A 20 -3.40 -6.81 6.48
C HIS A 20 -3.28 -5.31 6.23
N HIS A 21 -3.00 -4.54 7.28
CA HIS A 21 -2.97 -3.06 7.27
C HIS A 21 -4.30 -2.43 6.83
N GLN A 22 -5.42 -3.08 7.20
CA GLN A 22 -6.78 -2.56 6.99
C GLN A 22 -7.01 -1.20 7.64
N ASP A 23 -6.25 -0.84 8.67
CA ASP A 23 -6.27 0.45 9.36
C ASP A 23 -5.91 1.61 8.42
N ILE A 24 -5.08 1.39 7.39
CA ILE A 24 -4.75 2.42 6.39
C ILE A 24 -6.00 2.89 5.66
N LEU A 25 -6.81 1.94 5.16
CA LEU A 25 -8.06 2.26 4.46
C LEU A 25 -9.11 2.81 5.42
N TRP A 26 -9.29 2.13 6.54
CA TRP A 26 -10.30 2.50 7.53
C TRP A 26 -10.06 3.91 8.07
N SER A 27 -8.81 4.25 8.41
CA SER A 27 -8.48 5.59 8.90
C SER A 27 -8.63 6.66 7.82
N THR A 28 -8.26 6.38 6.57
CA THR A 28 -8.51 7.32 5.45
C THR A 28 -10.02 7.56 5.25
N GLU A 29 -10.85 6.52 5.30
CA GLU A 29 -12.30 6.66 5.18
C GLU A 29 -12.90 7.42 6.37
N VAL A 30 -12.43 7.18 7.60
CA VAL A 30 -12.80 8.00 8.76
C VAL A 30 -12.46 9.47 8.51
N MET A 31 -11.26 9.77 8.00
CA MET A 31 -10.85 11.14 7.71
C MET A 31 -11.72 11.81 6.63
N PHE A 32 -12.26 11.05 5.67
CA PHE A 32 -13.17 11.58 4.65
C PHE A 32 -14.53 12.00 5.19
N ASN A 33 -14.98 11.39 6.27
CA ASN A 33 -16.28 11.68 6.87
C ASN A 33 -16.15 12.60 8.11
N ALA A 34 -14.94 12.83 8.61
CA ALA A 34 -14.71 13.67 9.78
C ALA A 34 -14.86 15.16 9.46
N THR A 35 -15.70 15.86 10.22
CA THR A 35 -15.87 17.33 10.10
C THR A 35 -14.86 18.12 10.92
N ARG A 36 -14.28 17.51 11.96
CA ARG A 36 -13.25 18.11 12.81
C ARG A 36 -12.33 17.03 13.35
N VAL A 37 -11.03 17.33 13.34
CA VAL A 37 -9.99 16.48 13.92
C VAL A 37 -9.18 17.33 14.89
N ARG A 38 -8.79 16.76 16.04
CA ARG A 38 -7.93 17.42 17.03
C ARG A 38 -6.73 16.53 17.31
N TYR A 39 -5.55 17.14 17.37
CA TYR A 39 -4.32 16.48 17.77
C TYR A 39 -4.01 16.86 19.22
N THR A 40 -3.46 15.91 19.97
CA THR A 40 -2.95 16.13 21.33
C THR A 40 -1.60 15.45 21.45
N GLU A 41 -0.68 16.11 22.15
CA GLU A 41 0.64 15.55 22.47
C GLU A 41 0.58 14.67 23.73
N GLN A 42 -0.53 14.68 24.45
CA GLN A 42 -0.72 13.84 25.62
C GLN A 42 -0.77 12.37 25.22
N SER A 43 0.05 11.55 25.87
CA SER A 43 0.06 10.11 25.65
C SER A 43 -1.16 9.46 26.29
N LEU A 44 -2.14 9.10 25.46
CA LEU A 44 -3.38 8.43 25.89
C LEU A 44 -3.24 6.89 25.91
N TYR A 45 -2.22 6.34 25.26
CA TYR A 45 -2.03 4.91 25.09
C TYR A 45 -0.56 4.53 25.31
N LYS A 46 -0.31 3.46 26.07
CA LYS A 46 1.01 2.85 26.20
C LYS A 46 1.11 1.68 25.23
N TYR A 47 2.10 1.71 24.34
CA TYR A 47 2.38 0.60 23.43
C TYR A 47 3.32 -0.40 24.10
N PHE A 48 2.87 -1.63 24.27
CA PHE A 48 3.73 -2.73 24.70
C PHE A 48 4.34 -3.40 23.47
N LEU A 49 5.66 -3.29 23.33
CA LEU A 49 6.42 -3.95 22.28
C LEU A 49 6.92 -5.29 22.81
N HIS A 50 6.45 -6.40 22.24
CA HIS A 50 6.99 -7.73 22.48
C HIS A 50 7.81 -8.19 21.27
N ASP A 51 8.79 -9.06 21.48
CA ASP A 51 9.71 -9.52 20.42
C ASP A 51 9.00 -10.29 19.31
N ASN A 52 7.90 -10.97 19.63
CA ASN A 52 7.05 -11.66 18.66
C ASN A 52 6.09 -10.72 17.90
N SER A 53 6.30 -9.40 17.95
CA SER A 53 5.42 -8.45 17.29
C SER A 53 5.48 -8.63 15.77
N VAL A 54 4.30 -8.53 15.15
CA VAL A 54 4.14 -8.70 13.69
C VAL A 54 5.03 -7.74 12.89
N SER A 55 5.38 -6.59 13.47
CA SER A 55 6.28 -5.58 12.93
C SER A 55 7.77 -5.98 12.95
N ARG A 56 8.20 -6.85 13.87
CA ARG A 56 9.60 -7.34 13.98
C ARG A 56 9.87 -8.63 13.21
N LEU A 57 8.83 -9.31 12.73
CA LEU A 57 8.97 -10.52 11.93
C LEU A 57 9.71 -10.25 10.62
N GLN A 58 10.92 -10.80 10.50
CA GLN A 58 11.66 -10.86 9.25
C GLN A 58 10.90 -11.77 8.27
N ARG A 59 10.58 -11.22 7.10
CA ARG A 59 9.86 -11.94 6.04
C ARG A 59 10.75 -11.98 4.81
N GLN A 60 10.90 -13.17 4.24
CA GLN A 60 11.64 -13.42 3.01
C GLN A 60 10.83 -14.39 2.13
N GLY A 61 11.12 -14.42 0.84
CA GLY A 61 10.47 -15.30 -0.13
C GLY A 61 8.95 -15.12 -0.16
N ASN A 62 8.22 -16.22 -0.31
CA ASN A 62 6.75 -16.21 -0.46
C ASN A 62 6.00 -15.50 0.68
N LYS A 63 6.53 -15.49 1.91
CA LYS A 63 5.92 -14.77 3.04
C LYS A 63 5.96 -13.25 2.82
N ASN A 64 7.08 -12.72 2.32
CA ASN A 64 7.19 -11.29 1.98
C ASN A 64 6.31 -10.95 0.77
N LEU A 65 6.32 -11.79 -0.27
CA LEU A 65 5.45 -11.61 -1.45
C LEU A 65 3.98 -11.50 -1.06
N ASN A 66 3.47 -12.46 -0.28
CA ASN A 66 2.08 -12.45 0.18
C ASN A 66 1.78 -11.21 1.02
N TYR A 67 2.71 -10.81 1.90
CA TYR A 67 2.55 -9.60 2.69
C TYR A 67 2.48 -8.33 1.82
N GLN A 68 3.32 -8.21 0.77
CA GLN A 68 3.28 -7.07 -0.14
C GLN A 68 2.02 -7.02 -1.01
N ARG A 69 1.39 -8.16 -1.31
CA ARG A 69 0.09 -8.19 -2.02
C ARG A 69 -0.99 -7.40 -1.30
N HIS A 70 -0.95 -7.32 0.04
CA HIS A 70 -1.86 -6.48 0.81
C HIS A 70 -1.66 -5.00 0.52
N TYR A 71 -0.41 -4.52 0.50
CA TYR A 71 -0.12 -3.13 0.11
C TYR A 71 -0.49 -2.84 -1.35
N ILE A 72 -0.23 -3.77 -2.28
CA ILE A 72 -0.67 -3.65 -3.68
C ILE A 72 -2.21 -3.49 -3.72
N LYS A 73 -2.96 -4.32 -2.97
CA LYS A 73 -4.42 -4.21 -2.86
C LYS A 73 -4.85 -2.90 -2.22
N ILE A 74 -4.15 -2.41 -1.20
CA ILE A 74 -4.40 -1.12 -0.55
C ILE A 74 -4.28 0.03 -1.55
N THR A 75 -3.24 0.08 -2.40
CA THR A 75 -3.12 1.16 -3.40
C THR A 75 -4.34 1.23 -4.33
N ARG A 76 -4.89 0.07 -4.72
CA ARG A 76 -6.09 -0.02 -5.56
C ARG A 76 -7.33 0.44 -4.80
N LEU A 77 -7.47 0.04 -3.54
CA LEU A 77 -8.62 0.40 -2.71
C LEU A 77 -8.61 1.89 -2.34
N LEU A 78 -7.45 2.48 -2.07
CA LEU A 78 -7.31 3.92 -1.84
C LEU A 78 -7.66 4.72 -3.10
N GLU A 79 -7.23 4.27 -4.28
CA GLU A 79 -7.64 4.91 -5.53
C GLU A 79 -9.16 4.84 -5.76
N LYS A 80 -9.77 3.69 -5.45
CA LYS A 80 -11.23 3.53 -5.48
C LYS A 80 -11.89 4.49 -4.48
N LEU A 81 -11.42 4.53 -3.24
CA LEU A 81 -11.96 5.39 -2.19
C LEU A 81 -11.90 6.87 -2.60
N ASN A 82 -10.76 7.33 -3.11
CA ASN A 82 -10.59 8.69 -3.63
C ASN A 82 -11.60 9.01 -4.73
N ARG A 83 -11.87 8.06 -5.64
CA ARG A 83 -12.85 8.25 -6.72
C ARG A 83 -14.28 8.28 -6.20
N ASP A 84 -14.63 7.36 -5.31
CA ASP A 84 -15.99 7.23 -4.76
C ASP A 84 -16.39 8.47 -3.94
N TYR A 85 -15.41 9.05 -3.23
CA TYR A 85 -15.61 10.27 -2.43
C TYR A 85 -15.41 11.58 -3.22
N ALA A 86 -14.90 11.53 -4.45
CA ALA A 86 -14.59 12.74 -5.23
C ALA A 86 -15.79 13.66 -5.50
N ARG A 87 -17.01 13.13 -5.45
CA ARG A 87 -18.26 13.91 -5.61
C ARG A 87 -18.83 14.42 -4.28
N ARG A 88 -18.29 13.96 -3.14
CA ARG A 88 -18.78 14.26 -1.80
C ARG A 88 -17.89 15.27 -1.08
N ILE A 89 -16.57 15.15 -1.27
CA ILE A 89 -15.57 16.02 -0.65
C ILE A 89 -14.48 16.41 -1.65
N PRO A 90 -13.79 17.55 -1.43
CA PRO A 90 -12.54 17.83 -2.12
C PRO A 90 -11.50 16.76 -1.80
N ILE A 91 -10.95 16.11 -2.83
CA ILE A 91 -9.86 15.14 -2.67
C ILE A 91 -8.53 15.89 -2.69
N TYR A 92 -8.06 16.23 -1.49
CA TYR A 92 -6.80 16.93 -1.28
C TYR A 92 -5.58 16.15 -1.84
N PRO A 93 -4.50 16.85 -2.25
CA PRO A 93 -3.30 16.23 -2.79
C PRO A 93 -2.69 15.14 -1.91
N GLU A 94 -2.78 15.26 -0.59
CA GLU A 94 -2.25 14.33 0.41
C GLU A 94 -2.88 12.94 0.29
N PHE A 95 -4.20 12.87 0.05
CA PHE A 95 -4.91 11.60 -0.13
C PHE A 95 -4.55 10.90 -1.45
N ARG A 96 -4.23 11.68 -2.48
CA ARG A 96 -3.64 11.11 -3.71
C ARG A 96 -2.23 10.64 -3.42
N GLN A 97 -1.43 11.47 -2.75
CA GLN A 97 -0.05 11.17 -2.44
C GLN A 97 0.12 9.95 -1.54
N GLN A 98 -0.85 9.66 -0.66
CA GLN A 98 -0.91 8.43 0.13
C GLN A 98 -0.74 7.18 -0.74
N ILE A 99 -1.43 7.11 -1.90
CA ILE A 99 -1.32 5.99 -2.85
C ILE A 99 0.13 5.82 -3.31
N THR A 100 0.80 6.93 -3.61
CA THR A 100 2.21 6.95 -4.03
C THR A 100 3.12 6.41 -2.92
N TRP A 101 2.92 6.84 -1.68
CA TRP A 101 3.74 6.39 -0.56
C TRP A 101 3.54 4.90 -0.23
N GLU A 102 2.29 4.41 -0.25
CA GLU A 102 2.01 2.98 -0.06
C GLU A 102 2.60 2.13 -1.18
N ALA A 103 2.57 2.59 -2.43
CA ALA A 103 3.24 1.94 -3.54
C ALA A 103 4.77 1.93 -3.36
N LEU A 104 5.37 3.04 -2.91
CA LEU A 104 6.80 3.13 -2.64
C LEU A 104 7.24 2.16 -1.53
N ARG A 105 6.40 1.89 -0.51
CA ARG A 105 6.71 0.85 0.51
C ARG A 105 6.95 -0.51 -0.13
N VAL A 106 6.12 -0.90 -1.10
CA VAL A 106 6.30 -2.15 -1.86
C VAL A 106 7.61 -2.11 -2.64
N CYS A 107 7.93 -1.00 -3.31
CA CYS A 107 9.21 -0.84 -4.00
C CYS A 107 10.40 -1.00 -3.04
N HIS A 108 10.35 -0.38 -1.86
CA HIS A 108 11.38 -0.56 -0.84
C HIS A 108 11.50 -2.01 -0.36
N ALA A 109 10.39 -2.75 -0.28
CA ALA A 109 10.40 -4.18 0.05
C ALA A 109 11.07 -5.03 -1.05
N VAL A 110 10.87 -4.70 -2.34
CA VAL A 110 11.56 -5.37 -3.46
C VAL A 110 13.08 -5.33 -3.29
N ARG A 111 13.63 -4.17 -2.92
CA ARG A 111 15.09 -4.04 -2.70
C ARG A 111 15.61 -4.87 -1.54
N LYS A 112 14.79 -5.08 -0.51
CA LYS A 112 15.17 -5.84 0.69
C LYS A 112 15.00 -7.35 0.51
N GLU A 113 14.36 -7.81 -0.57
CA GLU A 113 14.15 -9.23 -0.81
C GLU A 113 15.45 -9.90 -1.29
N PRO A 114 16.02 -10.85 -0.53
CA PRO A 114 17.24 -11.55 -0.93
C PRO A 114 16.98 -12.60 -2.02
N ASP A 115 15.81 -13.25 -2.04
CA ASP A 115 15.50 -14.25 -3.06
C ASP A 115 15.22 -13.57 -4.42
N ILE A 116 16.09 -13.84 -5.40
CA ILE A 116 16.01 -13.27 -6.74
C ILE A 116 14.70 -13.66 -7.42
N LEU A 117 14.23 -14.90 -7.24
CA LEU A 117 13.00 -15.37 -7.88
C LEU A 117 11.78 -14.62 -7.33
N THR A 118 11.69 -14.51 -6.01
CA THR A 118 10.63 -13.75 -5.35
C THR A 118 10.71 -12.27 -5.71
N ARG A 119 11.91 -11.68 -5.76
CA ARG A 119 12.11 -10.30 -6.20
C ARG A 119 11.56 -10.06 -7.60
N GLN A 120 11.83 -10.96 -8.55
CA GLN A 120 11.26 -10.87 -9.91
C GLN A 120 9.74 -10.99 -9.91
N ARG A 121 9.17 -11.88 -9.08
CA ARG A 121 7.71 -12.01 -8.93
C ARG A 121 7.08 -10.73 -8.39
N MET A 122 7.67 -10.13 -7.36
CA MET A 122 7.22 -8.86 -6.80
C MET A 122 7.25 -7.75 -7.87
N ILE A 123 8.34 -7.63 -8.63
CA ILE A 123 8.44 -6.66 -9.74
C ILE A 123 7.34 -6.90 -10.77
N ALA A 124 7.10 -8.15 -11.17
CA ALA A 124 6.04 -8.47 -12.12
C ALA A 124 4.64 -8.15 -11.59
N GLU A 125 4.37 -8.40 -10.30
CA GLU A 125 3.09 -8.04 -9.67
C GLU A 125 2.88 -6.53 -9.59
N ILE A 126 3.94 -5.74 -9.37
CA ILE A 126 3.87 -4.26 -9.40
C ILE A 126 3.32 -3.75 -10.74
N PHE A 127 3.78 -4.33 -11.85
CA PHE A 127 3.34 -3.93 -13.18
C PHE A 127 1.98 -4.52 -13.56
N THR A 128 1.79 -5.83 -13.37
CA THR A 128 0.55 -6.53 -13.78
C THR A 128 -0.67 -6.13 -12.98
N SER A 129 -0.51 -5.77 -11.70
CA SER A 129 -1.61 -5.24 -10.87
C SER A 129 -1.99 -3.79 -11.19
N GLY A 130 -1.22 -3.10 -12.04
CA GLY A 130 -1.36 -1.68 -12.30
C GLY A 130 -0.88 -0.76 -11.16
N MET A 131 -0.21 -1.29 -10.12
CA MET A 131 0.30 -0.49 -9.01
C MET A 131 1.26 0.59 -9.50
N TYR A 132 2.15 0.24 -10.43
CA TYR A 132 3.08 1.21 -11.03
C TYR A 132 2.35 2.43 -11.63
N ARG A 133 1.29 2.19 -12.40
CA ARG A 133 0.49 3.25 -13.02
C ARG A 133 -0.19 4.12 -11.95
N ARG A 134 -0.77 3.50 -10.91
CA ARG A 134 -1.39 4.22 -9.79
C ARG A 134 -0.37 5.09 -9.05
N MET A 135 0.83 4.57 -8.80
CA MET A 135 1.92 5.31 -8.16
C MET A 135 2.26 6.57 -8.95
N MET A 136 2.48 6.46 -10.26
CA MET A 136 2.85 7.60 -11.11
C MET A 136 1.72 8.63 -11.23
N ALA A 137 0.47 8.19 -11.41
CA ALA A 137 -0.68 9.08 -11.58
C ALA A 137 -1.00 9.95 -10.35
N ASN A 138 -0.58 9.49 -9.16
CA ASN A 138 -0.89 10.11 -7.88
C ASN A 138 0.28 10.88 -7.25
N VAL A 139 1.34 11.16 -8.01
CA VAL A 139 2.45 12.03 -7.57
C VAL A 139 1.95 13.46 -7.39
N ARG A 140 2.16 14.05 -6.20
CA ARG A 140 1.71 15.42 -5.87
C ARG A 140 2.77 16.30 -5.19
N SER A 141 4.01 15.83 -5.03
CA SER A 141 5.11 16.66 -4.54
C SER A 141 6.44 16.32 -5.21
N ALA A 142 7.38 17.26 -5.21
CA ALA A 142 8.72 17.08 -5.76
C ALA A 142 9.46 15.88 -5.13
N LYS A 143 9.31 15.69 -3.81
CA LYS A 143 9.88 14.53 -3.10
C LYS A 143 9.32 13.21 -3.62
N ALA A 144 8.01 13.13 -3.85
CA ALA A 144 7.39 11.94 -4.41
C ALA A 144 7.78 11.75 -5.89
N ALA A 145 7.90 12.81 -6.67
CA ALA A 145 8.37 12.73 -8.05
C ALA A 145 9.79 12.15 -8.13
N TYR A 146 10.72 12.68 -7.32
CA TYR A 146 12.08 12.16 -7.24
C TYR A 146 12.12 10.67 -6.86
N GLN A 147 11.40 10.28 -5.81
CA GLN A 147 11.36 8.89 -5.35
C GLN A 147 10.75 7.96 -6.41
N THR A 148 9.65 8.35 -7.05
CA THR A 148 8.99 7.53 -8.08
C THR A 148 9.84 7.39 -9.34
N LEU A 149 10.59 8.42 -9.75
CA LEU A 149 11.55 8.34 -10.86
C LEU A 149 12.73 7.42 -10.52
N LEU A 150 13.34 7.59 -9.34
CA LEU A 150 14.41 6.72 -8.85
C LEU A 150 13.98 5.25 -8.83
N TRP A 151 12.77 4.98 -8.33
CA TRP A 151 12.23 3.63 -8.29
C TRP A 151 11.81 3.10 -9.65
N SER A 152 11.33 3.96 -10.57
CA SER A 152 11.08 3.56 -11.96
C SER A 152 12.37 3.06 -12.62
N PHE A 153 13.47 3.78 -12.44
CA PHE A 153 14.78 3.39 -12.95
C PHE A 153 15.26 2.05 -12.35
N ARG A 154 15.20 1.89 -11.03
CA ARG A 154 15.60 0.64 -10.36
C ARG A 154 14.75 -0.56 -10.78
N LEU A 155 13.43 -0.39 -10.82
CA LEU A 155 12.52 -1.44 -11.28
C LEU A 155 12.82 -1.81 -12.73
N TRP A 156 13.10 -0.83 -13.60
CA TRP A 156 13.49 -1.10 -14.98
C TRP A 156 14.82 -1.85 -15.09
N GLN A 157 15.82 -1.48 -14.29
CA GLN A 157 17.12 -2.18 -14.26
C GLN A 157 17.00 -3.61 -13.75
N TRP A 158 16.20 -3.84 -12.72
CA TRP A 158 16.06 -5.17 -12.10
C TRP A 158 15.04 -6.06 -12.78
N ARG A 159 14.13 -5.49 -13.59
CA ARG A 159 13.15 -6.28 -14.32
C ARG A 159 13.86 -7.15 -15.33
N ASP A 160 13.64 -8.45 -15.20
CA ASP A 160 14.09 -9.39 -16.21
C ASP A 160 13.33 -9.13 -17.53
N LYS A 161 14.08 -8.76 -18.57
CA LYS A 161 13.55 -8.46 -19.91
C LYS A 161 13.32 -9.74 -20.74
N THR A 162 13.85 -10.87 -20.30
CA THR A 162 13.75 -12.18 -20.97
C THR A 162 12.58 -13.02 -20.43
N LEU A 163 12.11 -12.72 -19.21
CA LEU A 163 10.92 -13.34 -18.62
C LEU A 163 9.65 -12.72 -19.20
N SER A 164 9.22 -13.23 -20.35
CA SER A 164 7.90 -12.96 -20.93
C SER A 164 6.79 -13.18 -19.89
N HIS A 165 5.81 -12.26 -19.86
CA HIS A 165 4.58 -12.36 -19.04
C HIS A 165 3.91 -13.75 -19.12
N ARG A 166 4.02 -14.45 -20.26
CA ARG A 166 3.49 -15.81 -20.46
C ARG A 166 4.21 -16.90 -19.65
N ARG A 167 5.54 -16.80 -19.46
CA ARG A 167 6.32 -17.79 -18.69
C ARG A 167 6.08 -17.64 -17.19
N MET A 168 5.93 -16.41 -16.72
CA MET A 168 5.54 -16.08 -15.34
C MET A 168 4.18 -16.69 -14.96
N ALA A 169 3.16 -16.53 -15.81
CA ALA A 169 1.84 -17.12 -15.59
C ALA A 169 1.88 -18.65 -15.51
N ARG A 170 2.64 -19.31 -16.41
CA ARG A 170 2.83 -20.78 -16.36
C ARG A 170 3.60 -21.25 -15.14
N LYS A 171 4.67 -20.55 -14.73
CA LYS A 171 5.43 -20.92 -13.53
C LYS A 171 4.65 -20.67 -12.22
N ALA A 172 3.75 -19.70 -12.20
CA ALA A 172 2.87 -19.44 -11.06
C ALA A 172 1.78 -20.51 -10.93
N LEU A 173 1.26 -21.03 -12.05
CA LEU A 173 0.29 -22.13 -12.09
C LEU A 173 0.92 -23.50 -11.78
N ASN A 174 2.21 -23.71 -12.10
CA ASN A 174 2.91 -24.97 -11.84
C ASN A 174 3.50 -25.10 -10.42
N LEU A 175 3.22 -24.15 -9.53
CA LEU A 175 3.71 -24.15 -8.13
C LEU A 175 2.55 -24.05 -7.12
N SER A 176 1.32 -24.31 -7.55
CA SER A 176 0.14 -24.52 -6.69
C SER A 176 -0.09 -26.00 -6.43
#